data_AF-A0A7K0ZX32-F1
#
_entry.id   AF-A0A7K0ZX32-F1
#
_cell.length_a   1.000
_cell.length_b   1.000
_cell.length_c   1.000
_cell.angle_alpha   90.00
_cell.angle_beta   90.00
_cell.angle_gamma   90.00
#
_symmetry.space_group_name_H-M   'P 1'
#
loop_
_entity.id
_entity.type
_entity.pdbx_description
1 polymer ?
#
loop_
_entity_poly.entity_id
_entity_poly.type
_entity_poly.pdbx_seq_one_letter_code
_entity_poly.pdbx_strand_id
1 'polypeptide(L)'
;MTSSAVGSRPTWEAQRSFDELGRTLREVTFCVVDLETTGGSAAGGSMITEIGAVKVRGGEVLGEFQTLVNPRTEIPPFIAVLTGISNRMVADAPSIESALPSFLEFASGCVLVAHNAPFDVGFLQHFAAEQGRAWPRFDIVDTARLARRVITRDDAPNCKLSSLARAFGSTTTPNHRAL
;
A
#
# COMPACT_ATOMS: atom_id res chain seq x y z
N MET A 1 -25.57 -62.34 -11.89
CA MET A 1 -24.50 -61.74 -11.07
C MET A 1 -23.43 -61.19 -11.99
N THR A 2 -23.44 -59.89 -12.24
CA THR A 2 -22.27 -59.09 -12.66
C THR A 2 -22.58 -57.65 -12.28
N SER A 3 -22.22 -57.30 -11.05
CA SER A 3 -22.33 -55.93 -10.53
C SER A 3 -21.17 -55.12 -11.10
N SER A 4 -21.46 -54.17 -11.99
CA SER A 4 -20.51 -53.17 -12.46
C SER A 4 -20.33 -52.11 -11.37
N ALA A 5 -19.11 -52.01 -10.82
CA ALA A 5 -18.74 -50.94 -9.91
C ALA A 5 -18.62 -49.63 -10.69
N VAL A 6 -19.47 -48.66 -10.37
CA VAL A 6 -19.32 -47.26 -10.80
C VAL A 6 -18.07 -46.71 -10.12
N GLY A 7 -17.00 -46.53 -10.90
CA GLY A 7 -15.80 -45.84 -10.45
C GLY A 7 -16.12 -44.38 -10.14
N SER A 8 -15.93 -43.98 -8.88
CA SER A 8 -15.99 -42.59 -8.46
C SER A 8 -14.88 -41.80 -9.15
N ARG A 9 -15.25 -40.85 -10.02
CA ARG A 9 -14.30 -39.94 -10.65
C ARG A 9 -13.63 -39.08 -9.58
N PRO A 10 -12.31 -38.85 -9.66
CA PRO A 10 -11.57 -38.09 -8.67
C PRO A 10 -12.01 -36.62 -8.64
N THR A 11 -12.08 -36.05 -7.44
CA THR A 11 -12.58 -34.71 -7.08
C THR A 11 -11.81 -33.52 -7.70
N TRP A 12 -10.82 -33.76 -8.56
CA TRP A 12 -10.08 -32.69 -9.25
C TRP A 12 -10.75 -32.18 -10.54
N GLU A 13 -11.82 -32.82 -11.01
CA GLU A 13 -12.58 -32.40 -12.21
C GLU A 13 -13.54 -31.22 -11.97
N ALA A 14 -13.63 -30.68 -10.75
CA ALA A 14 -14.33 -29.42 -10.52
C ALA A 14 -13.40 -28.25 -10.88
N GLN A 15 -13.17 -28.06 -12.19
CA GLN A 15 -12.63 -26.81 -12.71
C GLN A 15 -13.62 -25.70 -12.31
N ARG A 16 -13.30 -24.97 -11.25
CA ARG A 16 -14.09 -23.82 -10.82
C ARG A 16 -14.23 -22.86 -11.99
N SER A 17 -15.45 -22.46 -12.29
CA SER A 17 -15.69 -21.40 -13.26
C SER A 17 -15.03 -20.11 -12.77
N PHE A 18 -14.72 -19.17 -13.66
CA PHE A 18 -14.17 -17.87 -13.24
C PHE A 18 -15.09 -17.13 -12.26
N ASP A 19 -16.40 -17.40 -12.33
CA ASP A 19 -17.41 -16.85 -11.44
C ASP A 19 -17.37 -17.48 -10.03
N GLU A 20 -16.78 -18.68 -9.89
CA GLU A 20 -16.57 -19.37 -8.61
C GLU A 20 -15.22 -19.04 -7.94
N LEU A 21 -14.38 -18.21 -8.58
CA LEU A 21 -13.05 -17.81 -8.08
C LEU A 21 -13.08 -16.64 -7.08
N GLY A 22 -14.23 -16.06 -6.79
CA GLY A 22 -14.41 -14.99 -5.79
C GLY A 22 -14.68 -13.62 -6.42
N ARG A 23 -14.29 -12.54 -5.74
CA ARG A 23 -14.54 -11.16 -6.22
C ARG A 23 -13.64 -10.84 -7.41
N THR A 24 -14.20 -10.26 -8.47
CA THR A 24 -13.40 -9.80 -9.60
C THR A 24 -12.55 -8.59 -9.20
N LEU A 25 -11.33 -8.45 -9.74
CA LEU A 25 -10.46 -7.30 -9.43
C LEU A 25 -11.12 -5.96 -9.75
N ARG A 26 -11.99 -5.92 -10.76
CA ARG A 26 -12.74 -4.72 -11.14
C ARG A 26 -13.70 -4.25 -10.04
N GLU A 27 -14.19 -5.17 -9.22
CA GLU A 27 -15.10 -4.88 -8.11
C GLU A 27 -14.37 -4.65 -6.79
N VAL A 28 -13.05 -4.87 -6.72
CA VAL A 28 -12.26 -4.60 -5.52
C VAL A 28 -11.95 -3.11 -5.43
N THR A 29 -12.21 -2.52 -4.26
CA THR A 29 -11.72 -1.18 -3.93
C THR A 29 -10.32 -1.31 -3.35
N PHE A 30 -9.34 -0.71 -4.01
CA PHE A 30 -7.98 -0.60 -3.53
C PHE A 30 -7.78 0.75 -2.86
N CYS A 31 -7.01 0.78 -1.77
CA CYS A 31 -6.47 1.98 -1.19
C CYS A 31 -4.96 1.92 -1.35
N VAL A 32 -4.44 2.63 -2.36
CA VAL A 32 -3.00 2.78 -2.57
C VAL A 32 -2.49 3.78 -1.55
N VAL A 33 -1.48 3.43 -0.77
CA VAL A 33 -0.90 4.27 0.29
C VAL A 33 0.60 4.40 0.09
N ASP A 34 1.11 5.60 0.37
CA ASP A 34 2.52 5.94 0.38
C ASP A 34 2.79 6.88 1.57
N LEU A 35 3.95 6.74 2.21
CA LEU A 35 4.36 7.53 3.35
C LEU A 35 5.70 8.22 3.13
N GLU A 36 5.78 9.47 3.59
CA GLU A 36 7.06 10.11 3.85
C GLU A 36 7.36 10.11 5.35
N THR A 37 8.63 9.91 5.71
CA THR A 37 9.04 9.66 7.10
C THR A 37 10.37 10.35 7.42
N THR A 38 10.67 10.54 8.71
CA THR A 38 11.95 11.10 9.17
C THR A 38 13.12 10.12 9.09
N GLY A 39 12.90 8.88 8.65
CA GLY A 39 13.92 7.84 8.60
C GLY A 39 13.35 6.46 8.28
N GLY A 40 14.21 5.44 8.25
CA GLY A 40 13.85 4.13 7.69
C GLY A 40 13.11 3.16 8.61
N SER A 41 12.90 3.48 9.90
CA SER A 41 12.37 2.51 10.87
C SER A 41 11.56 3.15 11.98
N ALA A 42 10.27 2.83 12.04
CA ALA A 42 9.39 3.23 13.13
C ALA A 42 9.88 2.69 14.49
N ALA A 43 10.28 1.42 14.54
CA ALA A 43 10.88 0.82 15.74
C ALA A 43 12.23 1.45 16.14
N GLY A 44 12.90 2.12 15.20
CA GLY A 44 14.11 2.91 15.45
C GLY A 44 13.84 4.37 15.84
N GLY A 45 12.57 4.75 16.06
CA GLY A 45 12.17 6.11 16.44
C GLY A 45 11.93 7.07 15.27
N SER A 46 11.86 6.57 14.03
CA SER A 46 11.46 7.40 12.88
C SER A 46 9.95 7.68 12.92
N MET A 47 9.56 8.88 12.49
CA MET A 47 8.19 9.38 12.55
C MET A 47 7.63 9.59 11.15
N ILE A 48 6.30 9.51 10.99
CA ILE A 48 5.61 9.85 9.73
C ILE A 48 5.54 11.38 9.60
N THR A 49 5.78 11.89 8.38
CA THR A 49 5.69 13.31 8.03
C THR A 49 4.64 13.62 6.96
N GLU A 50 4.26 12.63 6.14
CA GLU A 50 3.16 12.74 5.17
C GLU A 50 2.48 11.37 5.02
N ILE A 51 1.15 11.38 4.87
CA ILE A 51 0.37 10.23 4.44
C ILE A 51 -0.34 10.63 3.15
N GLY A 52 -0.07 9.92 2.06
CA GLY A 52 -0.80 10.03 0.80
C GLY A 52 -1.52 8.72 0.53
N ALA A 53 -2.79 8.80 0.10
CA ALA A 53 -3.55 7.63 -0.30
C ALA A 53 -4.60 7.93 -1.36
N VAL A 54 -4.81 6.96 -2.26
CA VAL A 54 -5.81 7.03 -3.34
C VAL A 54 -6.68 5.79 -3.30
N LYS A 55 -8.00 6.00 -3.27
CA LYS A 55 -8.98 4.94 -3.48
C LYS A 55 -9.27 4.76 -4.95
N VAL A 56 -9.15 3.53 -5.42
CA VAL A 56 -9.41 3.18 -6.82
C VAL A 56 -10.30 1.95 -6.90
N ARG A 57 -11.28 1.96 -7.81
CA ARG A 57 -12.10 0.77 -8.11
C ARG A 57 -12.34 0.68 -9.61
N GLY A 58 -12.03 -0.48 -10.19
CA GLY A 58 -12.25 -0.72 -11.61
C GLY A 58 -11.51 0.24 -12.56
N GLY A 59 -10.42 0.85 -12.10
CA GLY A 59 -9.64 1.85 -12.85
C GLY A 59 -10.02 3.30 -12.54
N GLU A 60 -11.10 3.54 -11.81
CA GLU A 60 -11.59 4.89 -11.49
C GLU A 60 -11.15 5.32 -10.09
N VAL A 61 -10.69 6.57 -9.95
CA VAL A 61 -10.39 7.18 -8.65
C VAL A 61 -11.70 7.53 -7.95
N LEU A 62 -11.89 6.99 -6.74
CA LEU A 62 -13.07 7.25 -5.90
C LEU A 62 -12.83 8.37 -4.89
N GLY A 63 -11.57 8.68 -4.60
CA GLY A 63 -11.19 9.73 -3.67
C GLY A 63 -9.73 9.65 -3.26
N GLU A 64 -9.26 10.74 -2.67
CA GLU A 64 -7.88 10.91 -2.24
C GLU A 64 -7.87 11.34 -0.77
N PHE A 65 -6.83 10.92 -0.06
CA PHE A 65 -6.51 11.34 1.29
C PHE A 65 -5.06 11.79 1.29
N GLN A 66 -4.82 13.04 1.69
CA GLN A 66 -3.47 13.55 1.86
C GLN A 66 -3.41 14.40 3.11
N THR A 67 -2.38 14.16 3.94
CA THR A 67 -2.09 15.03 5.07
C THR A 67 -0.60 15.04 5.35
N LEU A 68 -0.06 16.21 5.64
CA LEU A 68 1.17 16.31 6.41
C LEU A 68 0.92 15.83 7.84
N VAL A 69 1.97 15.39 8.52
CA VAL A 69 1.93 14.93 9.91
C VAL A 69 3.03 15.64 10.68
N ASN A 70 2.69 16.21 11.83
CA ASN A 70 3.68 16.76 12.75
C ASN A 70 4.40 15.61 13.47
N PRO A 71 5.70 15.37 13.19
CA PRO A 71 6.44 14.25 13.77
C PRO A 71 6.87 14.52 15.23
N ARG A 72 6.64 15.74 15.77
CA ARG A 72 7.10 16.21 17.09
C ARG A 72 8.61 16.04 17.34
N THR A 73 9.38 15.92 16.26
CA THR A 73 10.84 15.84 16.24
C THR A 73 11.37 16.57 15.01
N GLU A 74 12.66 16.85 14.99
CA GLU A 74 13.29 17.50 13.86
C GLU A 74 13.40 16.53 12.66
N ILE A 75 12.99 16.99 11.48
CA ILE A 75 13.22 16.28 10.22
C ILE A 75 14.71 16.41 9.85
N PRO A 76 15.46 15.31 9.71
CA PRO A 76 16.86 15.37 9.32
C PRO A 76 17.06 16.13 8.00
N PRO A 77 18.10 16.98 7.87
CA PRO A 77 18.29 17.80 6.66
C PRO A 77 18.30 17.00 5.35
N PHE A 78 18.89 15.81 5.35
CA PHE A 78 18.92 14.96 4.15
C PHE A 78 17.52 14.43 3.77
N ILE A 79 16.65 14.17 4.75
CA ILE A 79 15.25 13.77 4.51
C ILE A 79 14.46 14.96 3.98
N ALA A 80 14.67 16.16 4.55
CA ALA A 80 14.00 17.36 4.07
C ALA A 80 14.38 17.68 2.61
N VAL A 81 15.63 17.45 2.22
CA VAL A 81 16.07 17.56 0.81
C VAL A 81 15.46 16.47 -0.06
N LEU A 82 15.40 15.23 0.43
CA LEU A 82 14.88 14.10 -0.32
C LEU A 82 13.37 14.24 -0.62
N THR A 83 12.60 14.61 0.40
CA THR A 83 11.13 14.65 0.37
C THR A 83 10.57 16.03 0.05
N GLY A 84 11.39 17.09 0.19
CA GLY A 84 10.93 18.48 0.14
C GLY A 84 10.10 18.92 1.36
N ILE A 85 9.90 18.06 2.36
CA ILE A 85 9.12 18.38 3.56
C ILE A 85 10.03 19.04 4.60
N SER A 86 9.72 20.29 4.94
CA SER A 86 10.47 21.06 5.95
C SER A 86 9.79 21.04 7.32
N ASN A 87 10.57 21.26 8.39
CA ASN A 87 10.05 21.42 9.75
C ASN A 87 8.93 22.49 9.83
N ARG A 88 9.02 23.55 9.02
CA ARG A 88 8.00 24.61 8.96
C ARG A 88 6.67 24.12 8.39
N MET A 89 6.70 23.21 7.41
CA MET A 89 5.48 22.67 6.80
C MET A 89 4.69 21.79 7.75
N VAL A 90 5.39 21.05 8.62
CA VAL A 90 4.78 20.10 9.56
C VAL A 90 4.48 20.70 10.93
N ALA A 91 4.92 21.93 11.22
CA ALA A 91 4.80 22.55 12.55
C ALA A 91 3.33 22.62 13.03
N ASP A 92 2.42 23.03 12.14
CA ASP A 92 0.98 23.15 12.44
C ASP A 92 0.16 21.98 11.87
N ALA A 93 0.82 20.96 11.32
CA ALA A 93 0.16 19.77 10.78
C ALA A 93 -0.46 18.93 11.92
N PRO A 94 -1.50 18.13 11.64
CA PRO A 94 -2.05 17.21 12.63
C PRO A 94 -0.98 16.23 13.11
N SER A 95 -1.06 15.81 14.38
CA SER A 95 -0.20 14.75 14.89
C SER A 95 -0.67 13.38 14.40
N ILE A 96 0.18 12.37 14.55
CA ILE A 96 -0.14 11.00 14.12
C ILE A 96 -1.37 10.43 14.83
N GLU A 97 -1.67 10.87 16.06
CA GLU A 97 -2.86 10.51 16.82
C GLU A 97 -4.17 10.98 16.17
N SER A 98 -4.10 12.02 15.33
CA SER A 98 -5.23 12.54 14.56
C SER A 98 -5.21 12.05 13.10
N ALA A 99 -4.03 11.94 12.50
CA ALA A 99 -3.89 11.54 11.10
C ALA A 99 -4.20 10.06 10.88
N LEU A 100 -3.68 9.17 11.74
CA LEU A 100 -3.86 7.72 11.59
C LEU A 100 -5.33 7.28 11.64
N PRO A 101 -6.18 7.74 12.59
CA PRO A 101 -7.59 7.35 12.61
C PRO A 101 -8.33 7.79 11.34
N SER A 102 -8.06 9.00 10.86
CA SER A 102 -8.64 9.53 9.63
C SER A 102 -8.22 8.69 8.41
N PHE A 103 -6.96 8.28 8.35
CA PHE A 103 -6.48 7.35 7.32
C PHE A 103 -7.16 5.96 7.43
N LEU A 104 -7.30 5.40 8.63
CA LEU A 104 -7.92 4.08 8.81
C LEU A 104 -9.41 4.10 8.44
N GLU A 105 -10.11 5.19 8.77
CA GLU A 105 -11.49 5.40 8.32
C GLU A 105 -11.57 5.51 6.80
N PHE A 106 -10.66 6.29 6.19
CA PHE A 106 -10.54 6.34 4.75
C PHE A 106 -10.29 4.94 4.19
N ALA A 107 -9.26 4.20 4.61
CA ALA A 107 -8.93 2.88 4.07
C ALA A 107 -9.96 1.77 4.37
N SER A 108 -10.95 2.02 5.21
CA SER A 108 -11.93 1.02 5.64
C SER A 108 -12.59 0.28 4.46
N GLY A 109 -12.65 -1.05 4.57
CA GLY A 109 -13.24 -1.93 3.55
C GLY A 109 -12.41 -2.10 2.27
N CYS A 110 -11.22 -1.51 2.18
CA CYS A 110 -10.35 -1.60 1.01
C CYS A 110 -9.29 -2.71 1.16
N VAL A 111 -8.74 -3.13 0.02
CA VAL A 111 -7.45 -3.83 -0.03
C VAL A 111 -6.34 -2.77 -0.03
N LEU A 112 -5.39 -2.85 0.89
CA LEU A 112 -4.26 -1.92 0.92
C LEU A 112 -3.26 -2.28 -0.17
N VAL A 113 -2.73 -1.25 -0.84
CA VAL A 113 -1.70 -1.40 -1.86
C VAL A 113 -0.55 -0.46 -1.54
N ALA A 114 0.67 -0.96 -1.55
CA ALA A 114 1.88 -0.15 -1.40
C ALA A 114 3.04 -0.76 -2.19
N HIS A 115 4.05 0.05 -2.51
CA HIS A 115 5.24 -0.42 -3.20
C HIS A 115 6.34 -0.70 -2.19
N ASN A 116 6.68 -1.98 -1.95
CA ASN A 116 7.44 -2.40 -0.77
C ASN A 116 6.62 -2.22 0.53
N ALA A 117 5.39 -2.73 0.51
CA ALA A 117 4.40 -2.60 1.58
C ALA A 117 4.88 -2.84 3.04
N PRO A 118 5.86 -3.72 3.34
CA PRO A 118 6.38 -3.83 4.70
C PRO A 118 6.88 -2.51 5.30
N PHE A 119 7.29 -1.54 4.48
CA PHE A 119 7.67 -0.21 4.93
C PHE A 119 6.45 0.58 5.42
N ASP A 120 5.55 0.96 4.52
CA ASP A 120 4.40 1.82 4.82
C ASP A 120 3.47 1.19 5.85
N VAL A 121 3.09 -0.07 5.63
CA VAL A 121 2.21 -0.81 6.54
C VAL A 121 2.89 -1.02 7.88
N GLY A 122 4.22 -1.22 7.91
CA GLY A 122 4.97 -1.36 9.15
C GLY A 122 4.93 -0.09 10.01
N PHE A 123 5.07 1.08 9.40
CA PHE A 123 4.92 2.36 10.09
C PHE A 123 3.50 2.56 10.63
N LEU A 124 2.47 2.31 9.81
CA LEU A 124 1.07 2.46 10.22
C LEU A 124 0.70 1.48 11.36
N GLN A 125 1.17 0.23 11.28
CA GLN A 125 0.97 -0.77 12.33
C GLN A 125 1.66 -0.40 13.64
N HIS A 126 2.90 0.11 13.54
CA HIS A 126 3.64 0.57 14.72
C HIS A 126 2.88 1.68 15.44
N PHE A 127 2.48 2.74 14.74
CA PHE A 127 1.73 3.83 15.37
C PHE A 127 0.31 3.43 15.79
N ALA A 128 -0.33 2.46 15.13
CA ALA A 128 -1.57 1.89 15.61
C ALA A 128 -1.37 1.20 16.98
N ALA A 129 -0.30 0.40 17.12
CA ALA A 129 0.02 -0.27 18.36
C ALA A 129 0.37 0.70 19.50
N GLU A 130 1.21 1.71 19.24
CA GLU A 130 1.54 2.77 20.22
C GLU A 130 0.30 3.53 20.71
N GLN A 131 -0.69 3.73 19.84
CA GLN A 131 -1.96 4.37 20.17
C GLN A 131 -2.99 3.41 20.80
N GLY A 132 -2.65 2.14 21.03
CA GLY A 132 -3.57 1.12 21.53
C GLY A 132 -4.75 0.81 20.58
N ARG A 133 -4.58 1.06 19.28
CA ARG A 133 -5.60 0.87 18.25
C ARG A 133 -5.47 -0.50 17.61
N ALA A 134 -6.61 -1.17 17.44
CA ALA A 134 -6.65 -2.42 16.68
C ALA A 134 -6.30 -2.16 15.21
N TRP A 135 -5.31 -2.90 14.70
CA TRP A 135 -5.01 -2.89 13.27
C TRP A 135 -6.10 -3.65 12.50
N PRO A 136 -6.79 -3.04 11.52
CA PRO A 136 -7.76 -3.75 10.70
C PRO A 136 -7.10 -4.91 9.94
N ARG A 137 -7.85 -5.99 9.71
CA ARG A 137 -7.38 -7.15 8.93
C ARG A 137 -7.43 -6.84 7.43
N PHE A 138 -6.62 -5.88 6.99
CA PHE A 138 -6.47 -5.57 5.58
C PHE A 138 -5.84 -6.74 4.82
N ASP A 139 -6.41 -7.07 3.67
CA ASP A 139 -5.65 -7.71 2.61
C ASP A 139 -4.64 -6.69 2.06
N ILE A 140 -3.41 -7.14 1.78
CA ILE A 140 -2.32 -6.26 1.37
C ILE A 140 -1.70 -6.77 0.07
N VAL A 141 -1.60 -5.88 -0.91
CA VAL A 141 -0.89 -6.11 -2.17
C VAL A 141 0.39 -5.28 -2.18
N ASP A 142 1.54 -5.96 -2.25
CA ASP A 142 2.84 -5.34 -2.46
C ASP A 142 3.17 -5.33 -3.96
N THR A 143 3.16 -4.15 -4.57
CA THR A 143 3.40 -4.00 -6.01
C THR A 143 4.84 -4.29 -6.40
N ALA A 144 5.80 -4.16 -5.48
CA ALA A 144 7.20 -4.55 -5.73
C ALA A 144 7.34 -6.08 -5.77
N ARG A 145 6.61 -6.81 -4.91
CA ARG A 145 6.54 -8.28 -4.98
C ARG A 145 5.84 -8.75 -6.24
N LEU A 146 4.74 -8.10 -6.63
CA LEU A 146 4.05 -8.40 -7.87
C LEU A 146 4.98 -8.18 -9.06
N ALA A 147 5.61 -7.00 -9.15
CA ALA A 147 6.52 -6.66 -10.24
C ALA A 147 7.67 -7.67 -10.35
N ARG A 148 8.28 -8.11 -9.24
CA ARG A 148 9.33 -9.14 -9.26
C ARG A 148 8.89 -10.49 -9.82
N ARG A 149 7.58 -10.77 -9.85
CA ARG A 149 7.03 -12.02 -10.41
C ARG A 149 6.66 -11.90 -11.88
N VAL A 150 6.27 -10.72 -12.34
CA VAL A 150 5.71 -10.53 -13.69
C VAL A 150 6.60 -9.73 -14.64
N ILE A 151 7.54 -8.95 -14.12
CA ILE A 151 8.42 -8.08 -14.91
C ILE A 151 9.77 -8.74 -15.10
N THR A 152 10.18 -8.83 -16.36
CA THR A 152 11.48 -9.38 -16.75
C THR A 152 12.56 -8.30 -16.72
N ARG A 153 13.84 -8.72 -16.82
CA ARG A 153 14.96 -7.76 -16.92
C ARG A 153 14.97 -6.98 -18.22
N ASP A 154 14.33 -7.50 -19.27
CA ASP A 154 14.22 -6.83 -20.56
C ASP A 154 13.16 -5.72 -20.50
N ASP A 155 12.12 -5.89 -19.66
CA ASP A 155 11.09 -4.87 -19.42
C ASP A 155 11.62 -3.71 -18.56
N ALA A 156 12.34 -4.02 -17.46
CA ALA A 156 12.87 -3.03 -16.55
C ALA A 156 14.18 -3.50 -15.85
N PRO A 157 15.14 -2.59 -15.61
CA PRO A 157 16.43 -2.95 -15.01
C PRO A 157 16.32 -3.37 -13.53
N ASN A 158 15.25 -2.95 -12.85
CA ASN A 158 14.91 -3.32 -11.48
C ASN A 158 13.45 -2.98 -11.20
N CYS A 159 12.90 -3.49 -10.10
CA CYS A 159 11.53 -3.22 -9.68
C CYS A 159 11.40 -2.03 -8.73
N LYS A 160 12.29 -1.03 -8.79
CA LYS A 160 12.06 0.25 -8.09
C LYS A 160 10.93 1.00 -8.78
N LEU A 161 10.13 1.73 -8.01
CA LEU A 161 8.97 2.45 -8.54
C LEU A 161 9.33 3.37 -9.72
N SER A 162 10.44 4.10 -9.66
CA SER A 162 10.89 4.99 -10.74
C SER A 162 11.27 4.25 -12.03
N SER A 163 11.90 3.07 -11.91
CA SER A 163 12.21 2.22 -13.06
C SER A 163 10.94 1.68 -13.71
N LEU A 164 9.97 1.25 -12.90
CA LEU A 164 8.70 0.73 -13.38
C LEU A 164 7.83 1.82 -14.01
N ALA A 165 7.73 2.99 -13.39
CA ALA A 165 7.00 4.14 -13.92
C ALA A 165 7.50 4.50 -15.34
N ARG A 166 8.83 4.51 -15.53
CA ARG A 166 9.42 4.72 -16.86
C ARG A 166 9.11 3.59 -17.83
N ALA A 167 9.26 2.33 -17.40
CA ALA A 167 9.01 1.16 -18.25
C ALA A 167 7.54 1.11 -18.75
N PHE A 168 6.59 1.50 -17.91
CA PHE A 168 5.17 1.54 -18.27
C PHE A 168 4.70 2.85 -18.90
N GLY A 169 5.60 3.80 -19.17
CA GLY A 169 5.23 5.08 -19.78
C GLY A 169 4.29 5.93 -18.90
N SER A 170 4.42 5.82 -17.57
CA SER A 170 3.67 6.66 -16.64
C SER A 170 3.94 8.14 -16.89
N THR A 171 2.88 8.94 -16.94
CA THR A 171 2.97 10.41 -17.01
C THR A 171 3.46 11.03 -15.71
N THR A 172 3.36 10.29 -14.60
CA THR A 172 3.82 10.71 -13.27
C THR A 172 5.14 10.04 -12.94
N THR A 173 6.12 10.83 -12.49
CA THR A 173 7.42 10.35 -12.02
C THR A 173 7.50 10.44 -10.49
N PRO A 174 7.94 9.40 -9.78
CA PRO A 174 8.13 9.46 -8.33
C PRO A 174 9.09 10.57 -7.93
N ASN A 175 8.69 11.39 -6.96
CA ASN A 175 9.41 12.59 -6.53
C ASN A 175 9.49 12.72 -4.99
N HIS A 176 9.28 11.63 -4.25
CA HIS A 176 9.26 11.60 -2.78
C HIS A 176 8.23 12.57 -2.17
N ARG A 177 7.06 12.60 -2.80
CA ARG A 177 5.83 13.16 -2.27
C ARG A 177 4.79 12.06 -2.32
N ALA A 178 4.00 11.94 -1.26
CA ALA A 178 3.11 10.79 -1.10
C ALA A 178 1.89 10.79 -2.05
N LEU A 179 1.56 11.94 -2.65
CA LEU A 179 0.53 12.10 -3.68
C LEU A 179 1.06 12.94 -4.86
#